data_AF-A0A0A8UR91-F1
#
_entry.id   AF-A0A0A8UR91-F1
#
_cell.length_a   1.000
_cell.length_b   1.000
_cell.length_c   1.000
_cell.angle_alpha   90.00
_cell.angle_beta   90.00
_cell.angle_gamma   90.00
#
_symmetry.space_group_name_H-M   'P 1'
#
loop_
_entity.id
_entity.type
_entity.pdbx_description
1 polymer ?
#
loop_
_entity_poly.entity_id
_entity_poly.type
_entity_poly.pdbx_seq_one_letter_code
_entity_poly.pdbx_strand_id
1 'polypeptide(L)' 'MMTLLFFFYFIVGVQIVFKPNRFIKLQFLFCLFLTMMLFNVHSHLVRI' A
#
# COMPACT_ATOMS: atom_id res chain seq x y z
N MET A 1 8.53 9.35 2.28
CA MET A 1 7.94 8.02 2.59
C MET A 1 6.56 7.82 1.98
N MET A 2 5.62 8.77 2.13
CA MET A 2 4.27 8.68 1.53
C MET A 2 4.27 8.52 0.00
N THR A 3 5.18 9.18 -0.72
CA THR A 3 5.26 9.12 -2.20
C THR A 3 5.59 7.72 -2.73
N LEU A 4 6.43 6.96 -2.00
CA LEU A 4 6.80 5.59 -2.39
C LEU A 4 5.62 4.62 -2.24
N LEU A 5 4.79 4.81 -1.20
CA LEU A 5 3.56 4.05 -1.01
C LEU A 5 2.54 4.33 -2.11
N PHE A 6 2.43 5.58 -2.54
CA PHE A 6 1.56 5.96 -3.65
C PHE A 6 1.94 5.25 -4.95
N PHE A 7 3.24 5.18 -5.27
CA PHE A 7 3.73 4.42 -6.43
C PHE A 7 3.40 2.93 -6.34
N PHE A 8 3.56 2.32 -5.15
CA PHE A 8 3.20 0.92 -4.93
C PHE A 8 1.71 0.66 -5.17
N TYR A 9 0.85 1.53 -4.62
CA TYR A 9 -0.60 1.45 -4.82
C TYR A 9 -0.99 1.61 -6.30
N PHE A 10 -0.34 2.54 -7.00
CA PHE A 10 -0.57 2.77 -8.42
C PHE A 10 -0.21 1.54 -9.27
N ILE A 11 0.95 0.92 -9.03
CA ILE A 11 1.39 -0.28 -9.74
C ILE A 11 0.43 -1.45 -9.48
N VAL A 12 0.03 -1.68 -8.23
CA VAL A 12 -0.93 -2.73 -7.88
C VAL A 12 -2.31 -2.45 -8.52
N GLY A 13 -2.75 -1.19 -8.54
CA GLY A 13 -3.98 -0.76 -9.20
C GLY A 13 -3.96 -1.03 -10.71
N VAL A 14 -2.87 -0.67 -11.39
CA VAL A 14 -2.68 -0.96 -12.83
C VAL A 14 -2.65 -2.48 -13.08
N GLN A 15 -2.04 -3.27 -12.18
CA GLN A 15 -2.04 -4.74 -12.28
C GLN A 15 -3.45 -5.33 -12.16
N ILE A 16 -4.32 -4.77 -11.32
CA ILE A 16 -5.73 -5.20 -11.19
C ILE A 16 -6.49 -4.99 -12.50
N VAL A 17 -6.26 -3.86 -13.19
CA VAL A 17 -7.00 -3.49 -14.40
C VAL A 17 -6.53 -4.27 -15.63
N PHE A 18 -5.21 -4.40 -15.84
CA PHE A 18 -4.69 -4.92 -17.09
C PHE A 18 -4.29 -6.39 -17.05
N LYS A 19 -3.84 -6.92 -15.91
CA LYS A 19 -3.35 -8.30 -15.84
C LYS A 19 -3.54 -8.90 -14.44
N PRO A 20 -4.76 -9.33 -14.11
CA PRO A 20 -5.04 -9.85 -12.79
C PRO A 20 -4.23 -11.11 -12.52
N ASN A 21 -3.28 -11.02 -11.57
CA ASN A 21 -2.45 -12.13 -11.14
C ASN A 21 -3.11 -12.88 -9.97
N ARG A 22 -2.88 -14.19 -9.82
CA ARG A 22 -3.45 -14.98 -8.70
C ARG A 22 -3.08 -14.41 -7.32
N PHE A 23 -1.92 -13.76 -7.25
CA PHE A 23 -1.37 -13.13 -6.04
C PHE A 23 -1.86 -11.71 -5.78
N ILE A 24 -2.75 -11.13 -6.60
CA ILE A 24 -3.22 -9.74 -6.43
C ILE A 24 -3.89 -9.52 -5.08
N LYS A 25 -4.68 -10.49 -4.60
CA LYS A 25 -5.31 -10.38 -3.29
C LYS A 25 -4.25 -10.25 -2.18
N LEU A 26 -3.17 -11.01 -2.30
CA LEU A 26 -2.04 -10.98 -1.36
C LEU A 26 -1.26 -9.65 -1.46
N GLN A 27 -0.99 -9.19 -2.69
CA GLN A 27 -0.30 -7.91 -2.92
C GLN A 27 -1.11 -6.72 -2.39
N PHE A 28 -2.43 -6.75 -2.59
CA PHE A 28 -3.34 -5.73 -2.07
C PHE A 28 -3.39 -5.75 -0.53
N LEU A 29 -3.53 -6.93 0.08
CA LEU A 29 -3.47 -7.11 1.54
C LEU A 29 -2.15 -6.60 2.13
N PHE A 30 -1.03 -6.91 1.48
CA PHE A 30 0.29 -6.44 1.88
C PHE A 30 0.40 -4.91 1.80
N CYS A 31 -0.10 -4.31 0.72
CA CYS A 31 -0.11 -2.84 0.56
C CYS A 31 -0.98 -2.16 1.62
N LEU A 32 -2.13 -2.73 1.94
CA LEU A 32 -3.03 -2.24 2.98
C LEU A 32 -2.40 -2.33 4.38
N PHE A 33 -1.71 -3.44 4.67
CA PHE A 33 -0.97 -3.62 5.92
C PHE A 33 0.15 -2.59 6.08
N LEU A 34 0.97 -2.40 5.03
CA LEU A 34 2.04 -1.40 4.99
C LEU A 34 1.49 0.02 5.21
N THR A 35 0.36 0.34 4.60
CA THR A 35 -0.29 1.65 4.74
C THR A 35 -0.76 1.87 6.17
N MET A 36 -1.42 0.89 6.79
CA MET A 36 -1.83 0.93 8.21
C MET A 36 -0.63 1.11 9.14
N MET A 37 0.46 0.36 8.93
CA MET A 37 1.68 0.50 9.73
C MET A 37 2.28 1.89 9.61
N LEU A 38 2.40 2.40 8.38
CA LEU A 38 2.97 3.72 8.13
C LEU A 38 2.09 4.83 8.73
N PHE A 39 0.77 4.71 8.61
CA PHE A 39 -0.18 5.64 9.21
C PHE A 39 -0.11 5.62 10.74
N ASN A 40 0.07 4.43 11.34
CA ASN A 40 0.24 4.27 12.79
C ASN A 40 1.56 4.88 13.29
N VAL A 41 2.66 4.67 12.56
CA VAL A 41 3.96 5.29 12.88
C VAL A 41 3.88 6.81 12.73
N HIS A 42 3.26 7.29 11.65
CA HIS A 42 3.10 8.72 11.43
C HIS A 42 2.19 9.36 12.47
N SER A 43 1.05 8.74 12.80
CA SER A 43 0.15 9.24 13.85
C SER A 43 0.81 9.25 15.23
N HIS A 44 1.64 8.24 15.53
CA HIS A 44 2.43 8.21 16.76
C HIS A 44 3.50 9.31 16.80
N LEU A 45 4.21 9.55 15.70
CA LEU A 45 5.22 10.62 15.59
C LEU A 45 4.63 12.03 15.63
N VAL A 46 3.44 12.24 15.05
CA VAL A 46 2.77 13.55 15.01
C VAL A 46 2.07 13.88 16.32
N ARG A 47 1.73 12.87 17.13
CA ARG A 47 1.04 13.04 18.42
C ARG A 47 2.02 13.25 19.60
N ILE A 48 3.33 13.17 19.36
CA ILE A 48 4.40 13.52 20.31
C ILE A 48 4.83 14.96 20.03
#